data_AF-A0A9D5JT97-F1
#
_entry.id   AF-A0A9D5JT97-F1
#
_cell.length_a   1.000
_cell.length_b   1.000
_cell.length_c   1.000
_cell.angle_alpha   90.00
_cell.angle_beta   90.00
_cell.angle_gamma   90.00
#
_symmetry.space_group_name_H-M   'P 1'
#
loop_
_entity.id
_entity.type
_entity.pdbx_description
1 polymer ?
#
loop_
_entity_poly.entity_id
_entity_poly.type
_entity_poly.pdbx_seq_one_letter_code
_entity_poly.pdbx_strand_id
1 'polypeptide(L)'
;MNAGEMLYHGIEILGLKGHELLYATWHLTEQVQLLGIVNIVLACIAGLQFVVRRVNRYGYRNKNAFLRALNRPLTKMHPYVGFLLVISAGVHGYLAFETLWLVHTGTLAWGILLVMMVVALLGKKFRIPPRWIMVHRILALFFVAAILLHVFARNIL
;
A
#
# COMPACT_ATOMS: atom_id res chain seq x y z
N MET A 1 16.39 -27.65 11.41
CA MET A 1 16.92 -27.09 10.15
C MET A 1 16.60 -25.61 10.12
N ASN A 2 17.62 -24.75 10.28
CA ASN A 2 17.42 -23.30 10.20
C ASN A 2 17.44 -22.84 8.73
N ALA A 3 17.04 -21.59 8.46
CA ALA A 3 16.97 -21.06 7.09
C ALA A 3 18.33 -21.12 6.35
N GLY A 4 19.45 -21.06 7.08
CA GLY A 4 20.80 -21.20 6.53
C GLY A 4 21.11 -22.62 6.04
N GLU A 5 20.65 -23.65 6.75
CA GLU A 5 20.85 -25.06 6.35
C GLU A 5 19.96 -25.47 5.17
N MET A 6 18.75 -24.89 5.04
CA MET A 6 17.90 -25.09 3.86
C MET A 6 18.50 -24.44 2.60
N LEU A 7 19.08 -23.25 2.74
CA LEU A 7 19.79 -22.56 1.66
C LEU A 7 21.01 -23.37 1.19
N TYR A 8 21.80 -23.92 2.13
CA TYR A 8 22.96 -24.75 1.79
C TYR A 8 22.60 -26.04 1.04
N HIS A 9 21.52 -26.72 1.42
CA HIS A 9 21.08 -27.92 0.69
C HIS A 9 20.39 -27.62 -0.64
N GLY A 10 19.72 -26.47 -0.78
CA GLY A 10 19.17 -26.03 -2.07
C GLY A 10 20.25 -25.66 -3.11
N ILE A 11 21.39 -25.13 -2.65
CA ILE A 11 22.56 -24.76 -3.48
C ILE A 11 23.13 -25.98 -4.22
N GLU A 12 23.12 -27.15 -3.60
CA GLU A 12 23.67 -28.38 -4.19
C GLU A 12 22.76 -28.98 -5.26
N ILE A 13 21.45 -28.79 -5.14
CA ILE A 13 20.42 -29.41 -6.00
C ILE A 13 20.28 -28.68 -7.36
N LEU A 14 20.58 -27.39 -7.43
CA LEU A 14 20.33 -26.56 -8.63
C LEU A 14 21.58 -26.26 -9.49
N GLY A 15 22.78 -26.66 -9.06
CA GLY A 15 24.01 -26.42 -9.83
C GLY A 15 24.37 -24.94 -10.05
N LEU A 16 23.67 -24.01 -9.38
CA LEU A 16 23.90 -22.58 -9.49
C LEU A 16 25.13 -22.20 -8.66
N LYS A 17 26.09 -21.52 -9.29
CA LYS A 17 27.27 -20.99 -8.57
C LYS A 17 26.79 -19.98 -7.54
N GLY A 18 27.29 -20.04 -6.30
CA GLY A 18 26.83 -19.18 -5.19
C GLY A 18 26.81 -17.67 -5.49
N HIS A 19 27.61 -17.20 -6.45
CA HIS A 19 27.61 -15.82 -6.93
C HIS A 19 26.30 -15.43 -7.69
N GLU A 20 25.68 -16.34 -8.43
CA GLU A 20 24.43 -16.08 -9.15
C GLU A 20 23.23 -16.00 -8.20
N LEU A 21 23.23 -16.79 -7.13
CA LEU A 21 22.24 -16.73 -6.05
C LEU A 21 22.34 -15.45 -5.23
N LEU A 22 23.56 -15.00 -4.92
CA LEU A 22 23.78 -13.70 -4.28
C LEU A 22 23.26 -12.57 -5.17
N TYR A 23 23.58 -12.57 -6.47
CA TYR A 23 23.06 -11.57 -7.41
C TYR A 23 21.53 -11.56 -7.49
N ALA A 24 20.90 -12.73 -7.58
CA ALA A 24 19.45 -12.84 -7.64
C ALA A 24 18.76 -12.33 -6.35
N THR A 25 19.30 -12.67 -5.18
CA THR A 25 18.77 -12.22 -3.89
C THR A 25 18.96 -10.72 -3.67
N TRP A 26 20.11 -10.17 -4.04
CA TRP A 26 20.35 -8.71 -4.00
C TRP A 26 19.33 -7.95 -4.83
N HIS A 27 19.09 -8.32 -6.09
CA HIS A 27 18.13 -7.63 -6.94
C HIS A 27 16.67 -7.75 -6.45
N LEU A 28 16.28 -8.87 -5.85
CA LEU A 28 14.96 -9.02 -5.24
C LEU A 28 14.77 -8.05 -4.07
N THR A 29 15.79 -7.89 -3.20
CA THR A 29 15.70 -6.96 -2.07
C THR A 29 15.59 -5.50 -2.50
N GLU A 30 16.32 -5.08 -3.54
CA GLU A 30 16.22 -3.72 -4.10
C GLU A 30 14.81 -3.44 -4.67
N GLN A 31 14.25 -4.40 -5.41
CA GLN A 31 12.91 -4.27 -5.99
C GLN A 31 11.83 -4.16 -4.90
N VAL A 32 11.93 -4.98 -3.86
CA VAL A 32 10.98 -4.94 -2.72
C VAL A 32 11.05 -3.59 -2.00
N GLN A 33 12.25 -3.07 -1.75
CA GLN A 33 12.43 -1.76 -1.12
C GLN A 33 11.88 -0.63 -1.99
N LEU A 34 12.19 -0.63 -3.29
CA LEU A 34 11.69 0.37 -4.23
C LEU A 34 10.16 0.37 -4.27
N LEU A 35 9.54 -0.81 -4.38
CA LEU A 35 8.08 -0.95 -4.34
C LEU A 35 7.49 -0.46 -3.01
N GLY A 36 8.16 -0.71 -1.89
CA GLY A 36 7.76 -0.18 -0.58
C GLY A 36 7.70 1.35 -0.57
N ILE A 37 8.74 2.02 -1.09
CA ILE A 37 8.80 3.48 -1.20
C ILE A 37 7.69 4.00 -2.14
N VAL A 38 7.52 3.36 -3.30
CA VAL A 38 6.47 3.72 -4.27
C VAL A 38 5.09 3.64 -3.62
N ASN A 39 4.81 2.58 -2.85
CA ASN A 39 3.55 2.43 -2.13
C ASN A 39 3.32 3.54 -1.09
N ILE A 40 4.35 3.93 -0.33
CA ILE A 40 4.26 5.05 0.62
C ILE A 40 3.93 6.36 -0.12
N VAL A 41 4.64 6.66 -1.22
CA VAL A 41 4.39 7.87 -2.02
C VAL A 41 2.97 7.89 -2.57
N LEU A 42 2.51 6.78 -3.16
CA LEU A 42 1.14 6.66 -3.68
C LEU A 42 0.10 6.83 -2.56
N ALA A 43 0.31 6.23 -1.40
CA ALA A 43 -0.56 6.39 -0.23
C ALA A 43 -0.62 7.85 0.25
N CYS A 44 0.54 8.54 0.31
CA CYS A 44 0.62 9.95 0.65
C CYS A 44 -0.14 10.83 -0.37
N ILE A 45 0.02 10.61 -1.67
CA ILE A 45 -0.71 11.35 -2.72
C ILE A 45 -2.22 11.12 -2.59
N ALA A 46 -2.65 9.87 -2.36
CA ALA A 46 -4.06 9.53 -2.16
C ALA A 46 -4.65 10.22 -0.92
N GLY A 47 -3.91 10.22 0.19
CA GLY A 47 -4.29 10.86 1.45
C GLY A 47 -4.24 12.39 1.41
N LEU A 48 -3.36 12.98 0.59
CA LEU A 48 -3.20 14.42 0.46
C LEU A 48 -4.51 15.12 0.05
N GLN A 49 -5.33 14.48 -0.78
CA GLN A 49 -6.66 15.00 -1.13
C GLN A 49 -7.51 15.26 0.12
N PHE A 50 -7.50 14.35 1.08
CA PHE A 50 -8.25 14.49 2.33
C PHE A 50 -7.71 15.67 3.15
N VAL A 51 -6.38 15.76 3.29
CA VAL A 51 -5.72 16.84 4.02
C VAL A 51 -6.03 18.20 3.41
N VAL A 52 -5.85 18.36 2.09
CA VAL A 52 -6.12 19.62 1.38
C VAL A 52 -7.57 20.06 1.58
N ARG A 53 -8.54 19.15 1.48
CA ARG A 53 -9.96 19.45 1.73
C ARG A 53 -10.22 19.87 3.18
N ARG A 54 -9.59 19.20 4.15
CA ARG A 54 -9.75 19.50 5.58
C ARG A 54 -9.15 20.86 5.91
N VAL A 55 -7.92 21.12 5.48
CA VAL A 55 -7.23 22.41 5.70
C VAL A 55 -8.03 23.55 5.07
N ASN A 56 -8.50 23.41 3.83
CA ASN A 56 -9.30 24.46 3.20
C ASN A 56 -10.61 24.71 3.96
N ARG A 57 -11.30 23.66 4.42
CA ARG A 57 -12.57 23.79 5.14
C ARG A 57 -12.42 24.44 6.51
N TYR A 58 -11.48 23.98 7.32
CA TYR A 58 -11.34 24.42 8.71
C TYR A 58 -10.40 25.62 8.88
N GLY A 59 -9.29 25.65 8.14
CA GLY A 59 -8.33 26.76 8.20
C GLY A 59 -8.77 27.99 7.41
N TYR A 60 -9.40 27.78 6.24
CA TYR A 60 -9.72 28.88 5.31
C TYR A 60 -11.22 29.05 5.03
N ARG A 61 -12.10 28.30 5.70
CA ARG A 61 -13.57 28.32 5.47
C ARG A 61 -13.94 28.20 3.98
N ASN A 62 -13.18 27.40 3.23
CA ASN A 62 -13.28 27.19 1.78
C ASN A 62 -13.00 28.42 0.88
N LYS A 63 -12.39 29.48 1.41
CA LYS A 63 -12.12 30.71 0.66
C LYS A 63 -10.77 30.71 -0.09
N ASN A 64 -9.86 29.79 0.22
CA ASN A 64 -8.53 29.77 -0.38
C ASN A 64 -8.58 29.22 -1.83
N ALA A 65 -8.27 30.08 -2.81
CA ALA A 65 -8.32 29.73 -4.23
C ALA A 65 -7.26 28.68 -4.63
N PHE A 66 -6.06 28.77 -4.06
CA PHE A 66 -4.96 27.83 -4.33
C PHE A 66 -5.32 26.40 -3.88
N LEU A 67 -5.82 26.22 -2.66
CA LEU A 67 -6.22 24.90 -2.16
C LEU A 67 -7.36 24.29 -2.96
N ARG A 68 -8.30 25.11 -3.46
CA ARG A 68 -9.35 24.63 -4.38
C ARG A 68 -8.76 24.22 -5.73
N ALA A 69 -7.82 25.00 -6.27
CA ALA A 69 -7.14 24.70 -7.52
C ALA A 69 -6.33 23.39 -7.41
N LEU A 70 -5.63 23.17 -6.30
CA LEU A 70 -4.89 21.94 -6.00
C LEU A 70 -5.81 20.72 -5.78
N ASN A 71 -6.99 20.91 -5.16
CA ASN A 71 -7.92 19.81 -4.92
C ASN A 71 -8.54 19.25 -6.22
N ARG A 72 -8.65 20.05 -7.29
CA ARG A 72 -9.19 19.60 -8.58
C ARG A 72 -8.39 18.43 -9.21
N PRO A 73 -7.08 18.57 -9.48
CA PRO A 73 -6.29 17.48 -10.02
C PRO A 73 -6.21 16.30 -9.04
N LEU A 74 -6.06 16.54 -7.74
CA LEU A 74 -6.04 15.47 -6.73
C LEU A 74 -7.32 14.63 -6.77
N THR A 75 -8.49 15.26 -6.89
CA THR A 75 -9.77 14.55 -6.99
C THR A 75 -9.88 13.70 -8.25
N LYS A 76 -9.34 14.18 -9.38
CA LYS A 76 -9.33 13.46 -10.65
C LYS A 76 -8.35 12.28 -10.62
N MET A 77 -7.18 12.46 -10.03
CA MET A 77 -6.11 11.45 -9.98
C MET A 77 -6.36 10.38 -8.91
N HIS A 78 -7.03 10.70 -7.80
CA HIS A 78 -7.22 9.80 -6.66
C HIS A 78 -7.70 8.37 -7.01
N PRO A 79 -8.72 8.13 -7.85
CA PRO A 79 -9.11 6.75 -8.20
C PRO A 79 -7.99 5.99 -8.93
N TYR A 80 -7.21 6.67 -9.79
CA TYR A 80 -6.09 6.05 -10.50
C TYR A 80 -4.92 5.76 -9.56
N VAL A 81 -4.56 6.73 -8.70
CA VAL A 81 -3.53 6.56 -7.67
C VAL A 81 -3.90 5.42 -6.71
N GLY A 82 -5.16 5.36 -6.27
CA GLY A 82 -5.65 4.28 -5.42
C GLY A 82 -5.59 2.91 -6.10
N PHE A 83 -5.88 2.84 -7.40
CA PHE A 83 -5.79 1.60 -8.17
C PHE A 83 -4.35 1.14 -8.36
N LEU A 84 -3.45 2.06 -8.72
CA LEU A 84 -2.01 1.79 -8.79
C LEU A 84 -1.45 1.34 -7.44
N LEU A 85 -1.92 1.94 -6.34
CA LEU A 85 -1.52 1.54 -5.00
C LEU A 85 -1.96 0.11 -4.68
N VAL A 86 -3.19 -0.30 -5.04
CA VAL A 86 -3.66 -1.69 -4.84
C VAL A 86 -2.76 -2.69 -5.58
N ILE A 87 -2.44 -2.42 -6.85
CA ILE A 87 -1.60 -3.30 -7.66
C ILE A 87 -0.18 -3.34 -7.11
N SER A 88 0.44 -2.18 -6.90
CA SER A 88 1.83 -2.07 -6.45
C SER A 88 2.02 -2.66 -5.05
N ALA A 89 1.05 -2.50 -4.14
CA ALA A 89 1.08 -3.13 -2.83
C ALA A 89 0.89 -4.66 -2.89
N GLY A 90 0.09 -5.15 -3.84
CA GLY A 90 -0.06 -6.58 -4.09
C GLY A 90 1.22 -7.21 -4.62
N VAL A 91 1.87 -6.57 -5.61
CA VAL A 91 3.17 -7.00 -6.15
C VAL A 91 4.25 -6.92 -5.09
N HIS A 92 4.30 -5.84 -4.30
CA HIS A 92 5.22 -5.70 -3.17
C HIS A 92 5.07 -6.84 -2.18
N GLY A 93 3.83 -7.14 -1.76
CA GLY A 93 3.54 -8.25 -0.87
C GLY A 93 4.01 -9.58 -1.46
N TYR A 94 3.64 -9.87 -2.71
CA TYR A 94 4.04 -11.10 -3.41
C TYR A 94 5.56 -11.30 -3.46
N LEU A 95 6.33 -10.25 -3.78
CA LEU A 95 7.80 -10.32 -3.83
C LEU A 95 8.44 -10.35 -2.43
N ALA A 96 7.79 -9.78 -1.42
CA ALA A 96 8.28 -9.78 -0.05
C ALA A 96 8.02 -11.10 0.70
N PHE A 97 7.11 -11.95 0.19
CA PHE A 97 6.82 -13.25 0.78
C PHE A 97 7.85 -14.31 0.32
N GLU A 98 8.80 -14.64 1.19
CA GLU A 98 9.62 -15.85 1.05
C GLU A 98 8.83 -17.13 1.40
N THR A 99 7.67 -17.01 2.06
CA THR A 99 6.78 -18.13 2.42
C THR A 99 5.30 -17.73 2.30
N LEU A 100 4.52 -18.55 1.59
CA LEU A 100 3.18 -18.22 1.07
C LEU A 100 2.03 -18.04 2.10
N TRP A 101 2.23 -18.18 3.42
CA TRP A 101 1.10 -18.40 4.34
C TRP A 101 1.18 -17.77 5.75
N LEU A 102 2.10 -16.84 6.02
CA LEU A 102 2.09 -16.10 7.30
C LEU A 102 1.27 -14.81 7.19
N VAL A 103 0.29 -14.64 8.07
CA VAL A 103 -0.50 -13.42 8.21
C VAL A 103 0.41 -12.34 8.79
N HIS A 104 1.07 -11.59 7.91
CA HIS A 104 1.88 -10.44 8.31
C HIS A 104 1.08 -9.13 8.27
N THR A 105 1.59 -8.15 8.99
CA THR A 105 1.06 -6.77 9.01
C THR A 105 0.84 -6.16 7.61
N GLY A 106 1.61 -6.60 6.61
CA GLY A 106 1.48 -6.18 5.21
C GLY A 106 0.23 -6.70 4.49
N THR A 107 -0.16 -7.97 4.72
CA THR A 107 -1.39 -8.53 4.12
C THR A 107 -2.64 -7.91 4.73
N LEU A 108 -2.60 -7.56 6.02
CA LEU A 108 -3.66 -6.77 6.65
C LEU A 108 -3.81 -5.39 5.99
N ALA A 109 -2.71 -4.66 5.80
CA ALA A 109 -2.74 -3.34 5.16
C ALA A 109 -3.27 -3.43 3.72
N TRP A 110 -2.80 -4.41 2.94
CA TRP A 110 -3.28 -4.64 1.57
C TRP A 110 -4.74 -5.07 1.52
N GLY A 111 -5.19 -5.93 2.44
CA GLY A 111 -6.58 -6.37 2.55
C GLY A 111 -7.53 -5.20 2.84
N ILE A 112 -7.17 -4.31 3.78
CA ILE A 112 -7.95 -3.10 4.06
C ILE A 112 -8.03 -2.22 2.81
N LEU A 113 -6.92 -2.05 2.09
CA LEU A 113 -6.86 -1.26 0.86
C LEU A 113 -7.79 -1.86 -0.24
N LEU A 114 -7.82 -3.18 -0.38
CA LEU A 114 -8.67 -3.88 -1.34
C LEU A 114 -10.16 -3.69 -0.98
N VAL A 115 -10.53 -3.88 0.29
CA VAL A 115 -11.90 -3.61 0.77
C VAL A 115 -12.28 -2.15 0.54
N MET A 116 -11.37 -1.22 0.82
CA MET A 116 -11.59 0.23 0.61
C MET A 116 -11.86 0.57 -0.86
N MET A 117 -11.15 -0.08 -1.80
CA MET A 117 -11.39 0.05 -3.24
C MET A 117 -12.76 -0.52 -3.63
N VAL A 118 -13.10 -1.71 -3.16
CA VAL A 118 -14.41 -2.34 -3.42
C VAL A 118 -15.56 -1.45 -2.91
N VAL A 119 -15.46 -0.93 -1.69
CA VAL A 119 -16.46 0.01 -1.13
C VAL A 119 -16.61 1.25 -2.00
N ALA A 120 -15.51 1.80 -2.53
CA ALA A 120 -15.56 2.97 -3.41
C ALA A 120 -16.22 2.65 -4.77
N LEU A 121 -15.93 1.49 -5.35
CA LEU A 121 -16.52 1.05 -6.62
C LEU A 121 -18.01 0.74 -6.48
N LEU A 122 -18.40 -0.03 -5.46
CA LEU A 122 -19.80 -0.38 -5.19
C LEU A 122 -20.62 0.87 -4.82
N GLY A 123 -20.08 1.73 -3.95
CA GLY A 123 -20.75 2.97 -3.54
C GLY A 123 -21.06 3.89 -4.72
N LYS A 124 -20.13 4.00 -5.68
CA LYS A 124 -20.36 4.75 -6.93
C LYS A 124 -21.32 4.04 -7.89
N LYS A 125 -21.13 2.74 -8.13
CA LYS A 125 -21.93 1.97 -9.10
C LYS A 125 -23.40 1.90 -8.72
N PHE A 126 -23.69 1.62 -7.44
CA PHE A 126 -25.05 1.41 -6.94
C PHE A 126 -25.70 2.69 -6.38
N ARG A 127 -25.04 3.86 -6.52
CA ARG A 127 -25.52 5.16 -6.02
C ARG A 127 -26.00 5.09 -4.56
N ILE A 128 -25.29 4.31 -3.74
CA ILE A 128 -25.64 4.13 -2.33
C ILE A 128 -25.61 5.51 -1.66
N PRO A 129 -26.57 5.85 -0.79
CA PRO A 129 -26.53 7.08 0.01
C PRO A 129 -25.17 7.26 0.71
N PRO A 130 -24.80 8.49 1.12
CA PRO A 130 -23.41 8.89 1.43
C PRO A 130 -22.72 8.13 2.59
N ARG A 131 -23.37 7.13 3.19
CA ARG A 131 -22.79 6.18 4.15
C ARG A 131 -21.54 5.47 3.61
N TRP A 132 -21.48 5.12 2.32
CA TRP A 132 -20.28 4.47 1.76
C TRP A 132 -19.03 5.36 1.85
N ILE A 133 -19.18 6.70 1.76
CA ILE A 133 -18.07 7.65 1.93
C ILE A 133 -17.56 7.63 3.37
N MET A 134 -18.48 7.51 4.34
CA MET A 134 -18.11 7.38 5.76
C MET A 134 -17.33 6.09 5.99
N VAL A 135 -17.82 4.95 5.48
CA VAL A 135 -17.13 3.66 5.57
C VAL A 135 -15.74 3.73 4.92
N HIS A 136 -15.65 4.27 3.70
CA HIS A 136 -14.37 4.44 3.01
C HIS A 136 -13.37 5.30 3.80
N ARG A 137 -13.83 6.36 4.47
CA ARG A 137 -12.97 7.21 5.32
C ARG A 137 -12.51 6.51 6.60
N ILE A 138 -13.38 5.71 7.21
CA ILE A 138 -13.02 4.88 8.37
C ILE A 138 -11.98 3.84 7.96
N LEU A 139 -12.18 3.17 6.82
CA LEU A 139 -11.21 2.24 6.26
C LEU A 139 -9.87 2.93 5.93
N ALA A 140 -9.89 4.16 5.43
CA ALA A 140 -8.67 4.93 5.20
C ALA A 140 -7.89 5.20 6.49
N LEU A 141 -8.58 5.46 7.61
CA LEU A 141 -7.93 5.60 8.92
C LEU A 141 -7.29 4.29 9.38
N PHE A 142 -8.01 3.17 9.26
CA PHE A 142 -7.47 1.85 9.56
C PHE A 142 -6.30 1.48 8.65
N PHE A 143 -6.35 1.87 7.37
CA PHE A 143 -5.26 1.66 6.42
C PHE A 143 -4.00 2.41 6.84
N VAL A 144 -4.11 3.68 7.25
CA VAL A 144 -2.96 4.45 7.77
C VAL A 144 -2.38 3.76 9.01
N ALA A 145 -3.22 3.34 9.95
CA ALA A 145 -2.75 2.62 11.13
C ALA A 145 -2.06 1.30 10.77
N ALA A 146 -2.60 0.55 9.81
CA ALA A 146 -2.02 -0.70 9.33
C ALA A 146 -0.68 -0.49 8.60
N ILE A 147 -0.52 0.57 7.80
CA ILE A 147 0.78 0.92 7.20
C ILE A 147 1.80 1.26 8.27
N LEU A 148 1.43 2.07 9.28
CA LEU A 148 2.35 2.42 10.37
C LEU A 148 2.78 1.16 11.13
N LEU A 149 1.83 0.27 11.44
CA LEU A 149 2.13 -1.03 12.04
C LEU A 149 3.05 -1.86 11.14
N HIS A 150 2.82 -1.87 9.83
CA HIS A 150 3.65 -2.63 8.90
C HIS A 150 5.08 -2.12 8.81
N VAL A 151 5.27 -0.80 8.82
CA VAL A 151 6.59 -0.16 8.73
C VAL A 151 7.38 -0.29 10.04
N PHE A 152 6.74 -0.05 11.19
CA PHE A 152 7.45 0.00 12.48
C PHE A 152 7.42 -1.30 13.28
N ALA A 153 6.42 -2.15 13.05
CA ALA A 153 6.16 -3.37 13.79
C ALA A 153 6.07 -4.59 12.86
N ARG A 154 6.95 -4.62 11.84
CA ARG A 154 7.06 -5.69 10.82
C ARG A 154 6.98 -7.10 11.41
N ASN A 155 7.55 -7.35 12.60
CA ASN A 155 7.70 -8.68 13.20
C ASN A 155 6.68 -9.01 14.31
N ILE A 156 5.62 -8.22 14.51
CA ILE A 156 4.70 -8.43 15.66
C ILE A 156 3.56 -9.43 15.36
N LEU A 157 3.33 -9.78 14.10
CA LEU A 157 2.33 -10.77 13.66
C LEU A 157 2.91 -11.65 12.56
#